data_AF-A0A8W8MNU1-F1
#
_entry.id   AF-A0A8W8MNU1-F1
#
_cell.length_a   1.000
_cell.length_b   1.000
_cell.length_c   1.000
_cell.angle_alpha   90.00
_cell.angle_beta   90.00
_cell.angle_gamma   90.00
#
_symmetry.space_group_name_H-M   'P 1'
#
loop_
_entity.id
_entity.type
_entity.pdbx_description
1 polymer ?
#
loop_
_entity_poly.entity_id
_entity_poly.type
_entity_poly.pdbx_seq_one_letter_code
_entity_poly.pdbx_strand_id
1 'polypeptide(L)'
;MFSSKEQLQKRTGPHGIGRFSYLQSLVTEFQDTDSLESKQEVLANLANFAYDPVNYEYMRTLNVIDLFLDCLDESDEKLVEFGIGGLCNICLDKSNKEEILKNNGVKLVMKCLSSPCEETVLSAITTLMYLMTPISKSDITCLPIVECMLRFSESTNTRLSNLAKVFLEDYCDKSQIEAARQVQERMKTQNSNS
;
A
#
# COMPACT_ATOMS: atom_id res chain seq x y z
N MET A 1 1.96 13.18 14.23
CA MET A 1 2.94 14.16 14.77
C MET A 1 4.29 13.82 14.15
N PHE A 2 4.87 14.70 13.34
CA PHE A 2 6.15 14.46 12.67
C PHE A 2 7.32 14.79 13.60
N SER A 3 8.40 14.02 13.53
CA SER A 3 9.60 14.21 14.34
C SER A 3 10.62 15.08 13.60
N SER A 4 11.31 15.95 14.33
CA SER A 4 12.46 16.68 13.76
C SER A 4 13.76 15.90 13.94
N LYS A 5 14.76 16.17 13.09
CA LYS A 5 16.11 15.60 13.22
C LYS A 5 16.72 15.89 14.60
N GLU A 6 16.48 17.07 15.16
CA GLU A 6 16.93 17.45 16.50
C GLU A 6 16.25 16.63 17.61
N GLN A 7 14.95 16.35 17.49
CA GLN A 7 14.23 15.50 18.45
C GLN A 7 14.74 14.07 18.42
N LEU A 8 15.04 13.55 17.22
CA LEU A 8 15.62 12.22 17.07
C LEU A 8 17.00 12.13 17.74
N GLN A 9 17.88 13.10 17.49
CA GLN A 9 19.22 13.15 18.12
C GLN A 9 19.12 13.22 19.65
N LYS A 10 18.20 14.02 20.19
CA LYS A 10 17.94 14.10 21.65
C LYS A 10 17.46 12.77 22.23
N ARG A 11 16.61 12.03 21.50
CA ARG A 11 16.10 10.72 21.94
C ARG A 11 17.15 9.60 21.86
N THR A 12 18.03 9.66 20.86
CA THR A 12 19.13 8.70 20.72
C THR A 12 20.18 8.86 21.83
N GLY A 13 20.40 10.08 22.32
CA GLY A 13 21.43 10.35 23.33
C GLY A 13 22.85 10.17 22.77
N PRO A 14 23.90 10.46 23.57
CA PRO A 14 25.30 10.44 23.10
C PRO A 14 25.85 9.03 22.79
N HIS A 15 25.17 7.98 23.24
CA HIS A 15 25.59 6.58 23.08
C HIS A 15 24.56 5.70 22.34
N GLY A 16 23.45 6.26 21.87
CA GLY A 16 22.46 5.48 21.14
C GLY A 16 22.85 5.23 19.69
N ILE A 17 22.28 4.17 19.12
CA ILE A 17 22.41 3.86 17.70
C ILE A 17 21.68 4.95 16.90
N GLY A 18 22.36 5.57 15.94
CA GLY A 18 21.78 6.59 15.07
C GLY A 18 20.55 6.07 14.31
N ARG A 19 19.61 6.96 13.96
CA ARG A 19 18.35 6.58 13.28
C ARG A 19 18.58 5.71 12.05
N PHE A 20 19.57 6.05 11.23
CA PHE A 20 19.92 5.24 10.05
C PHE A 20 20.36 3.82 10.44
N SER A 21 21.32 3.69 11.35
CA SER A 21 21.82 2.39 11.80
C SER A 21 20.74 1.53 12.47
N TYR A 22 19.78 2.15 13.15
CA TYR A 22 18.64 1.43 13.72
C TYR A 22 17.66 0.93 12.64
N LEU A 23 17.35 1.74 11.63
CA LEU A 23 16.55 1.26 10.49
C LEU A 23 17.29 0.17 9.72
N GLN A 24 18.62 0.29 9.59
CA GLN A 24 19.45 -0.74 8.95
C GLN A 24 19.43 -2.05 9.72
N SER A 25 19.48 -2.02 11.07
CA SER A 25 19.39 -3.24 11.87
C SER A 25 18.05 -3.93 11.72
N LEU A 26 16.95 -3.17 11.60
CA LEU A 26 15.64 -3.74 11.29
C LEU A 26 15.62 -4.43 9.93
N VAL A 27 16.11 -3.77 8.87
CA VAL A 27 16.18 -4.40 7.53
C VAL A 27 17.03 -5.67 7.54
N THR A 28 18.16 -5.65 8.25
CA THR A 28 19.05 -6.82 8.40
C THR A 28 18.34 -7.95 9.14
N GLU A 29 17.66 -7.64 10.24
CA GLU A 29 16.89 -8.62 11.01
C GLU A 29 15.79 -9.27 10.18
N PHE A 30 15.06 -8.50 9.37
CA PHE A 30 14.04 -9.03 8.46
C PHE A 30 14.63 -10.04 7.46
N GLN A 31 15.83 -9.77 6.94
CA GLN A 31 16.51 -10.59 5.94
C GLN A 31 17.11 -11.87 6.54
N ASP A 32 17.66 -11.78 7.75
CA ASP A 32 18.45 -12.86 8.36
C ASP A 32 17.61 -13.80 9.24
N THR A 33 16.44 -13.37 9.74
CA THR A 33 15.61 -14.19 10.63
C THR A 33 14.81 -15.24 9.87
N ASP A 34 14.76 -16.47 10.41
CA ASP A 34 13.85 -17.53 9.97
C ASP A 34 12.48 -17.46 10.67
N SER A 35 12.33 -16.60 11.69
CA SER A 35 11.10 -16.44 12.45
C SER A 35 10.10 -15.54 11.71
N LEU A 36 8.97 -16.12 11.29
CA LEU A 36 7.88 -15.36 10.67
C LEU A 36 7.33 -14.26 11.59
N GLU A 37 7.22 -14.53 12.89
CA GLU A 37 6.77 -13.55 13.88
C GLU A 37 7.72 -12.35 13.94
N SER A 38 9.03 -12.61 13.95
CA SER A 38 10.03 -11.53 13.92
C SER A 38 9.96 -10.74 12.62
N LYS A 39 9.76 -11.39 11.46
CA LYS A 39 9.53 -10.67 10.20
C LYS A 39 8.31 -9.75 10.26
N GLN A 40 7.20 -10.24 10.80
CA GLN A 40 5.97 -9.45 10.97
C GLN A 40 6.20 -8.23 11.88
N GLU A 41 6.86 -8.42 13.03
CA GLU A 41 7.15 -7.33 13.98
C GLU A 41 8.08 -6.28 13.38
N VAL A 42 9.15 -6.72 12.70
CA VAL A 42 10.10 -5.84 12.05
C VAL A 42 9.43 -5.04 10.93
N LEU A 43 8.62 -5.70 10.09
CA LEU A 43 7.90 -5.04 8.99
C LEU A 43 6.89 -4.01 9.52
N ALA A 44 6.16 -4.35 10.58
CA ALA A 44 5.25 -3.42 11.26
C ALA A 44 6.00 -2.19 11.79
N ASN A 45 7.19 -2.38 12.38
CA ASN A 45 8.03 -1.28 12.84
C ASN A 45 8.47 -0.39 11.67
N LEU A 46 8.95 -0.98 10.57
CA LEU A 46 9.32 -0.23 9.36
C LEU A 46 8.13 0.56 8.80
N ALA A 47 6.94 -0.03 8.73
CA ALA A 47 5.72 0.63 8.28
C ALA A 47 5.34 1.83 9.17
N ASN A 48 5.51 1.72 10.49
CA ASN A 48 5.32 2.84 11.42
C ASN A 48 6.34 3.96 11.19
N PHE A 49 7.61 3.63 10.93
CA PHE A 49 8.62 4.65 10.60
C PHE A 49 8.38 5.33 9.25
N ALA A 50 7.74 4.63 8.31
CA ALA A 50 7.40 5.15 6.99
C ALA A 50 6.31 6.25 7.02
N TYR A 51 5.69 6.50 8.17
CA TYR A 51 4.77 7.64 8.35
C TYR A 51 5.48 8.98 8.49
N ASP A 52 6.75 9.00 8.92
CA ASP A 52 7.49 10.23 9.24
C ASP A 52 8.49 10.62 8.13
N PRO A 53 8.33 11.77 7.44
CA PRO A 53 9.19 12.19 6.34
C PRO A 53 10.68 12.28 6.68
N VAL A 54 11.02 12.49 7.95
CA VAL A 54 12.42 12.50 8.40
C VAL A 54 13.16 11.17 8.10
N ASN A 55 12.42 10.08 7.91
CA ASN A 55 12.98 8.76 7.61
C ASN A 55 13.06 8.47 6.11
N TYR A 56 12.42 9.24 5.22
CA TYR A 56 12.26 8.85 3.81
C TYR A 56 13.60 8.66 3.08
N GLU A 57 14.59 9.52 3.33
CA GLU A 57 15.92 9.37 2.75
C GLU A 57 16.60 8.07 3.22
N TYR A 58 16.45 7.71 4.49
CA TYR A 58 16.97 6.46 5.03
C TYR A 58 16.24 5.25 4.45
N MET A 59 14.91 5.32 4.33
CA MET A 59 14.08 4.24 3.76
C MET A 59 14.47 3.93 2.32
N ARG A 60 14.68 4.97 1.49
CA ARG A 60 15.17 4.80 0.11
C ARG A 60 16.59 4.22 0.09
N THR A 61 17.49 4.76 0.92
CA THR A 61 18.88 4.26 0.98
C THR A 61 18.96 2.79 1.40
N LEU A 62 18.02 2.33 2.20
CA LEU A 62 17.94 0.95 2.70
C LEU A 62 17.02 0.04 1.87
N ASN A 63 16.50 0.51 0.72
CA ASN A 63 15.57 -0.20 -0.16
C ASN A 63 14.31 -0.73 0.56
N VAL A 64 13.81 0.00 1.55
CA VAL A 64 12.63 -0.42 2.31
C VAL A 64 11.35 -0.39 1.46
N ILE A 65 11.31 0.46 0.42
CA ILE A 65 10.19 0.49 -0.53
C ILE A 65 10.11 -0.83 -1.30
N ASP A 66 11.24 -1.33 -1.80
CA ASP A 66 11.31 -2.64 -2.47
C ASP A 66 10.93 -3.76 -1.50
N LEU A 67 11.42 -3.71 -0.26
CA LEU A 67 11.04 -4.67 0.79
C LEU A 67 9.51 -4.68 1.03
N PHE A 68 8.85 -3.53 1.08
CA PHE A 68 7.39 -3.48 1.18
C PHE A 68 6.68 -4.05 -0.04
N LEU A 69 7.20 -3.79 -1.26
CA LEU A 69 6.63 -4.31 -2.50
C LEU A 69 6.76 -5.83 -2.58
N ASP A 70 7.91 -6.38 -2.20
CA ASP A 70 8.16 -7.83 -2.14
C ASP A 70 7.18 -8.51 -1.18
N CYS A 71 6.91 -7.88 -0.02
CA CYS A 71 5.94 -8.40 0.95
C CYS A 71 4.50 -8.47 0.44
N LEU A 72 4.14 -7.78 -0.65
CA LEU A 72 2.79 -7.87 -1.24
C LEU A 72 2.54 -9.21 -1.97
N ASP A 73 3.61 -9.94 -2.31
CA ASP A 73 3.53 -11.25 -2.97
C ASP A 73 3.79 -12.43 -2.01
N GLU A 74 3.96 -12.15 -0.72
CA GLU A 74 4.06 -13.17 0.32
C GLU A 74 2.71 -13.87 0.58
N SER A 75 2.77 -15.13 1.03
CA SER A 75 1.56 -15.88 1.40
C SER A 75 1.01 -15.50 2.77
N ASP A 76 1.83 -14.89 3.62
CA ASP A 76 1.42 -14.49 4.98
C ASP A 76 0.62 -13.19 4.95
N GLU A 77 -0.62 -13.23 5.42
CA GLU A 77 -1.55 -12.09 5.35
C GLU A 77 -1.04 -10.87 6.14
N LYS A 78 -0.33 -11.07 7.26
CA LYS A 78 0.22 -9.95 8.04
C LYS A 78 1.38 -9.28 7.34
N LEU A 79 2.26 -10.03 6.67
CA LEU A 79 3.31 -9.44 5.85
C LEU A 79 2.73 -8.58 4.72
N VAL A 80 1.67 -9.07 4.05
CA VAL A 80 0.95 -8.30 3.02
C VAL A 80 0.32 -7.04 3.63
N GLU A 81 -0.36 -7.17 4.78
CA GLU A 81 -1.01 -6.05 5.48
C GLU A 81 0.00 -4.95 5.87
N PHE A 82 1.11 -5.31 6.50
CA PHE A 82 2.14 -4.35 6.88
C PHE A 82 2.90 -3.78 5.69
N GLY A 83 3.12 -4.58 4.63
CA GLY A 83 3.71 -4.12 3.38
C GLY A 83 2.86 -3.03 2.72
N ILE A 84 1.55 -3.27 2.54
CA ILE A 84 0.67 -2.27 1.93
C ILE A 84 0.48 -1.05 2.84
N GLY A 85 0.43 -1.24 4.17
CA GLY A 85 0.38 -0.15 5.13
C GLY A 85 1.62 0.75 5.06
N GLY A 86 2.81 0.15 4.95
CA GLY A 86 4.07 0.87 4.76
C GLY A 86 4.10 1.68 3.47
N LEU A 87 3.65 1.10 2.35
CA LEU A 87 3.53 1.81 1.07
C LEU A 87 2.53 2.96 1.16
N CYS A 88 1.36 2.73 1.75
CA CYS A 88 0.33 3.75 1.94
C CYS A 88 0.86 4.95 2.73
N ASN A 89 1.67 4.70 3.77
CA ASN A 89 2.27 5.74 4.60
C ASN A 89 3.33 6.58 3.85
N ILE A 90 4.02 6.00 2.87
CA ILE A 90 5.21 6.62 2.27
C ILE A 90 4.99 7.19 0.86
N CYS A 91 3.95 6.73 0.14
CA CYS A 91 3.76 6.97 -1.29
C CYS A 91 3.29 8.39 -1.66
N LEU A 92 2.94 9.24 -0.70
CA LEU A 92 2.61 10.65 -0.97
C LEU A 92 3.84 11.51 -1.31
N ASP A 93 5.03 11.11 -0.84
CA ASP A 93 6.29 11.76 -1.24
C ASP A 93 6.58 11.52 -2.72
N LYS A 94 7.02 12.57 -3.42
CA LYS A 94 7.27 12.51 -4.86
C LYS A 94 8.31 11.46 -5.23
N SER A 95 9.43 11.37 -4.50
CA SER A 95 10.52 10.46 -4.86
C SER A 95 10.12 9.02 -4.59
N ASN A 96 9.48 8.77 -3.45
CA ASN A 96 8.98 7.43 -3.11
C ASN A 96 7.90 6.97 -4.08
N LYS A 97 7.01 7.87 -4.51
CA LYS A 97 5.99 7.58 -5.53
C LYS A 97 6.63 7.15 -6.85
N GLU A 98 7.63 7.89 -7.33
CA GLU A 98 8.35 7.58 -8.57
C GLU A 98 9.04 6.19 -8.48
N GLU A 99 9.63 5.86 -7.32
CA GLU A 99 10.25 4.57 -7.05
C GLU A 99 9.22 3.43 -7.08
N ILE A 100 8.09 3.57 -6.39
CA ILE A 100 7.00 2.59 -6.38
C ILE A 100 6.47 2.34 -7.81
N LEU A 101 6.24 3.40 -8.58
CA LEU A 101 5.74 3.28 -9.95
C LEU A 101 6.76 2.60 -10.87
N LYS A 102 8.05 2.91 -10.73
CA LYS A 102 9.13 2.28 -11.50
C LYS A 102 9.22 0.77 -11.25
N ASN A 103 8.89 0.33 -10.04
CA ASN A 103 8.97 -1.08 -9.62
C ASN A 103 7.64 -1.83 -9.78
N ASN A 104 6.81 -1.44 -10.75
CA ASN A 104 5.50 -2.05 -11.05
C ASN A 104 4.51 -2.05 -9.86
N GLY A 105 4.63 -1.09 -8.95
CA GLY A 105 3.86 -1.07 -7.71
C GLY A 105 2.34 -1.09 -7.91
N VAL A 106 1.80 -0.48 -8.96
CA VAL A 106 0.35 -0.53 -9.26
C VAL A 106 -0.15 -1.96 -9.41
N LYS A 107 0.60 -2.82 -10.11
CA LYS A 107 0.21 -4.21 -10.35
C LYS A 107 0.23 -5.02 -9.05
N LEU A 108 1.20 -4.77 -8.17
CA LEU A 108 1.32 -5.44 -6.88
C LEU A 108 0.20 -4.99 -5.93
N VAL A 109 -0.01 -3.68 -5.80
CA VAL A 109 -1.09 -3.10 -4.99
C VAL A 109 -2.48 -3.57 -5.46
N MET A 110 -2.69 -3.72 -6.76
CA MET A 110 -3.95 -4.23 -7.30
C MET A 110 -4.29 -5.63 -6.77
N LYS A 111 -3.30 -6.51 -6.56
CA LYS A 111 -3.55 -7.87 -6.02
C LYS A 111 -4.14 -7.81 -4.61
N CYS A 112 -3.72 -6.83 -3.81
CA CYS A 112 -4.22 -6.61 -2.44
C CYS A 112 -5.72 -6.28 -2.38
N LEU A 113 -6.34 -5.83 -3.48
CA LEU A 113 -7.80 -5.63 -3.54
C LEU A 113 -8.59 -6.95 -3.40
N SER A 114 -7.97 -8.10 -3.63
CA SER A 114 -8.61 -9.41 -3.44
C SER A 114 -8.38 -10.00 -2.04
N SER A 115 -7.71 -9.26 -1.14
CA SER A 115 -7.41 -9.74 0.22
C SER A 115 -8.69 -9.96 1.04
N PRO A 116 -8.74 -11.01 1.89
CA PRO A 116 -9.81 -11.17 2.86
C PRO A 116 -9.71 -10.17 4.02
N CYS A 117 -8.56 -9.51 4.21
CA CYS A 117 -8.36 -8.51 5.24
C CYS A 117 -8.83 -7.13 4.76
N GLU A 118 -9.88 -6.58 5.39
CA GLU A 118 -10.45 -5.28 5.01
C GLU A 118 -9.45 -4.11 5.12
N GLU A 119 -8.57 -4.13 6.13
CA GLU A 119 -7.54 -3.08 6.29
C GLU A 119 -6.50 -3.11 5.16
N THR A 120 -6.18 -4.31 4.64
CA THR A 120 -5.34 -4.47 3.44
C THR A 120 -6.03 -3.85 2.22
N VAL A 121 -7.33 -4.12 2.03
CA VAL A 121 -8.11 -3.55 0.91
C VAL A 121 -8.20 -2.03 1.01
N LEU A 122 -8.49 -1.48 2.20
CA LEU A 122 -8.54 -0.04 2.44
C LEU A 122 -7.19 0.64 2.13
N SER A 123 -6.09 0.05 2.59
CA SER A 123 -4.75 0.54 2.32
C SER A 123 -4.40 0.47 0.84
N ALA A 124 -4.83 -0.59 0.15
CA ALA A 124 -4.64 -0.74 -1.29
C ALA A 124 -5.38 0.32 -2.10
N ILE A 125 -6.66 0.56 -1.82
CA ILE A 125 -7.44 1.62 -2.50
C ILE A 125 -6.79 2.99 -2.27
N THR A 126 -6.45 3.30 -1.02
CA THR A 126 -5.80 4.58 -0.67
C THR A 126 -4.46 4.74 -1.38
N THR A 127 -3.63 3.68 -1.41
CA THR A 127 -2.35 3.68 -2.11
C THR A 127 -2.54 3.91 -3.61
N LEU A 128 -3.52 3.28 -4.26
CA LEU A 128 -3.84 3.53 -5.67
C LEU A 128 -4.24 4.99 -5.92
N MET A 129 -5.04 5.59 -5.04
CA MET A 129 -5.38 7.02 -5.13
C MET A 129 -4.13 7.90 -5.03
N TYR A 130 -3.23 7.60 -4.08
CA TYR A 130 -1.99 8.36 -3.91
C TYR A 130 -1.00 8.17 -5.04
N LEU A 131 -0.95 6.99 -5.65
CA LEU A 131 -0.11 6.70 -6.83
C LEU A 131 -0.66 7.29 -8.13
N MET A 132 -1.81 7.96 -8.11
CA MET A 132 -2.40 8.57 -9.29
C MET A 132 -1.51 9.68 -9.88
N THR A 133 -1.08 9.47 -11.12
CA THR A 133 -0.32 10.42 -11.94
C THR A 133 -0.82 10.31 -13.39
N PRO A 134 -0.49 11.26 -14.29
CA PRO A 134 -0.81 11.11 -15.71
C PRO A 134 -0.27 9.82 -16.32
N ILE A 135 0.85 9.30 -15.82
CA ILE A 135 1.52 8.09 -16.34
C ILE A 135 0.84 6.82 -15.82
N SER A 136 0.45 6.78 -14.54
CA SER A 136 -0.14 5.59 -13.90
C SER A 136 -1.67 5.52 -14.04
N LYS A 137 -2.32 6.59 -14.53
CA LYS A 137 -3.79 6.68 -14.58
C LYS A 137 -4.44 5.51 -15.32
N SER A 138 -3.93 5.12 -16.49
CA SER A 138 -4.50 4.03 -17.28
C SER A 138 -4.47 2.70 -16.53
N ASP A 139 -3.39 2.46 -15.79
CA ASP A 139 -3.17 1.21 -15.07
C ASP A 139 -4.04 1.16 -13.81
N ILE A 140 -4.15 2.28 -13.09
CA ILE A 140 -4.94 2.38 -11.86
C ILE A 140 -6.45 2.36 -12.16
N THR A 141 -6.87 2.90 -13.32
CA THR A 141 -8.30 2.91 -13.72
C THR A 141 -8.64 1.80 -14.72
N CYS A 142 -7.85 0.73 -14.73
CA CYS A 142 -8.13 -0.43 -15.56
C CYS A 142 -9.40 -1.16 -15.08
N LEU A 143 -10.03 -1.88 -16.01
CA LEU A 143 -11.33 -2.52 -15.80
C LEU A 143 -11.42 -3.39 -14.52
N PRO A 144 -10.43 -4.23 -14.17
CA PRO A 144 -10.47 -5.01 -12.92
C PRO A 144 -10.53 -4.15 -11.65
N ILE A 145 -9.81 -3.02 -11.61
CA ILE A 145 -9.80 -2.14 -10.44
C ILE A 145 -11.15 -1.42 -10.33
N VAL A 146 -11.66 -0.88 -11.44
CA VAL A 146 -12.95 -0.17 -11.46
C VAL A 146 -14.10 -1.11 -11.07
N GLU A 147 -14.08 -2.36 -11.53
CA GLU A 147 -15.05 -3.39 -11.11
C GLU A 147 -14.98 -3.65 -9.60
N CYS A 148 -13.77 -3.79 -9.05
CA CYS A 148 -13.60 -3.93 -7.59
C CYS A 148 -14.19 -2.74 -6.84
N MET A 149 -13.97 -1.50 -7.31
CA MET A 149 -14.54 -0.32 -6.65
C MET A 149 -16.06 -0.29 -6.71
N LEU A 150 -16.68 -0.71 -7.82
CA LEU A 150 -18.14 -0.83 -7.88
C LEU A 150 -18.66 -1.82 -6.84
N ARG A 151 -18.06 -3.01 -6.75
CA ARG A 151 -18.41 -4.01 -5.73
C ARG A 151 -18.22 -3.47 -4.31
N PHE A 152 -17.10 -2.80 -4.04
CA PHE A 152 -16.81 -2.23 -2.72
C PHE A 152 -17.74 -1.08 -2.36
N SER A 153 -18.22 -0.30 -3.33
CA SER A 153 -19.16 0.80 -3.11
C SER A 153 -20.52 0.33 -2.53
N GLU A 154 -20.84 -0.95 -2.68
CA GLU A 154 -22.03 -1.62 -2.16
C GLU A 154 -21.78 -2.35 -0.82
N SER A 155 -20.55 -2.31 -0.29
CA SER A 155 -20.21 -2.96 0.99
C SER A 155 -20.96 -2.35 2.18
N THR A 156 -21.31 -3.20 3.15
CA THR A 156 -21.86 -2.78 4.45
C THR A 156 -20.81 -2.09 5.33
N ASN A 157 -19.51 -2.28 5.05
CA ASN A 157 -18.46 -1.52 5.70
C ASN A 157 -18.44 -0.09 5.13
N THR A 158 -18.84 0.88 5.95
CA THR A 158 -18.93 2.29 5.58
C THR A 158 -17.59 2.91 5.16
N ARG A 159 -16.46 2.48 5.76
CA ARG A 159 -15.13 2.99 5.35
C ARG A 159 -14.81 2.54 3.94
N LEU A 160 -15.00 1.25 3.67
CA LEU A 160 -14.72 0.65 2.37
C LEU A 160 -15.62 1.21 1.28
N SER A 161 -16.94 1.29 1.53
CA SER A 161 -17.88 1.80 0.54
C SER A 161 -17.69 3.28 0.25
N ASN A 162 -17.38 4.11 1.25
CA ASN A 162 -17.09 5.52 1.02
C ASN A 162 -15.80 5.72 0.22
N LEU A 163 -14.73 5.01 0.56
CA LEU A 163 -13.46 5.14 -0.13
C LEU A 163 -13.56 4.72 -1.60
N ALA A 164 -14.29 3.62 -1.87
CA ALA A 164 -14.55 3.17 -3.23
C ALA A 164 -15.39 4.16 -4.04
N LYS A 165 -16.40 4.81 -3.42
CA LYS A 165 -17.20 5.87 -4.07
C LYS A 165 -16.34 7.07 -4.44
N VAL A 166 -15.51 7.55 -3.51
CA VAL A 166 -14.56 8.65 -3.79
C VAL A 166 -13.63 8.26 -4.93
N PHE A 167 -13.12 7.01 -4.96
CA PHE A 167 -12.27 6.56 -6.06
C PHE A 167 -12.98 6.64 -7.42
N LEU A 168 -14.22 6.15 -7.49
CA LEU A 168 -15.03 6.15 -8.71
C LEU A 168 -15.37 7.57 -9.16
N GLU A 169 -15.69 8.46 -8.23
CA GLU A 169 -16.07 9.86 -8.51
C GLU A 169 -14.88 10.71 -8.98
N ASP A 170 -13.72 10.57 -8.34
CA ASP A 170 -12.58 11.46 -8.56
C ASP A 170 -11.65 11.00 -9.69
N TYR A 171 -11.56 9.69 -9.97
CA TYR A 171 -10.54 9.14 -10.86
C TYR A 171 -11.08 8.44 -12.11
N CYS A 172 -12.33 7.97 -12.09
CA CYS A 172 -12.90 7.20 -13.19
C CYS A 172 -13.83 8.05 -14.06
N ASP A 173 -13.81 7.82 -15.37
CA ASP A 173 -14.80 8.41 -16.26
C ASP A 173 -16.05 7.52 -16.41
N LYS A 174 -17.11 8.10 -16.99
CA LYS A 174 -18.39 7.41 -17.19
C LYS A 174 -18.27 6.14 -18.04
N SER A 175 -17.36 6.13 -19.02
CA SER A 175 -17.18 4.98 -19.90
C SER A 175 -16.51 3.80 -19.18
N GLN A 176 -15.54 4.09 -18.31
CA GLN A 176 -14.87 3.09 -17.48
C GLN A 176 -15.86 2.46 -16.48
N ILE A 177 -16.68 3.29 -15.84
CA ILE A 177 -17.71 2.83 -14.89
C ILE A 177 -18.75 1.97 -15.61
N GLU A 178 -19.23 2.41 -16.78
CA GLU A 178 -20.23 1.67 -17.56
C GLU A 178 -19.69 0.32 -18.07
N ALA A 179 -18.44 0.28 -18.53
CA ALA A 179 -17.78 -0.97 -18.92
C ALA A 179 -17.70 -1.96 -17.75
N ALA A 180 -17.35 -1.49 -16.55
CA ALA A 180 -17.29 -2.31 -15.35
C ALA A 180 -18.67 -2.83 -14.92
N ARG A 181 -19.72 -2.00 -15.00
CA ARG A 181 -21.11 -2.44 -14.74
C ARG A 181 -21.56 -3.55 -15.69
N GLN A 182 -21.25 -3.43 -16.98
CA GLN A 182 -21.60 -4.47 -17.95
C GLN A 182 -20.93 -5.81 -17.65
N VAL A 183 -19.71 -5.80 -17.11
CA VAL A 183 -19.04 -7.03 -16.66
C VAL A 183 -19.77 -7.66 -15.48
N GLN A 184 -20.15 -6.87 -14.48
CA GLN A 184 -20.89 -7.37 -13.30
C GLN A 184 -22.24 -7.99 -13.70
N GLU A 185 -22.98 -7.36 -14.60
CA GLU A 185 -24.27 -7.90 -15.08
C GLU A 185 -24.10 -9.21 -15.87
N ARG A 186 -23.04 -9.34 -16.67
CA ARG A 186 -22.70 -10.61 -17.36
C ARG A 186 -22.35 -11.72 -16.37
N MET A 187 -21.61 -11.41 -15.30
CA MET A 187 -21.28 -12.39 -14.27
C MET A 187 -22.53 -12.84 -13.47
N LYS A 188 -23.44 -11.92 -13.13
CA LYS A 188 -24.70 -12.23 -12.44
C LYS A 188 -25.61 -13.15 -13.27
N THR A 189 -25.74 -12.85 -14.56
CA THR A 189 -26.57 -13.64 -15.49
C THR A 189 -26.00 -15.03 -15.77
N GLN A 190 -24.69 -15.21 -15.76
CA GLN A 190 -24.05 -16.53 -15.87
C GLN A 190 -24.25 -17.39 -14.61
N ASN A 191 -24.10 -16.79 -13.42
CA ASN A 191 -24.29 -17.49 -12.14
C ASN A 191 -25.74 -17.86 -11.84
N SER A 192 -26.71 -17.15 -12.44
CA SER A 192 -28.14 -17.45 -12.27
C SER A 192 -28.64 -18.57 -13.20
N ASN A 193 -27.83 -18.96 -14.19
CA ASN A 193 -28.13 -20.01 -15.17
C ASN A 193 -27.31 -21.30 -14.95
N SER A 194 -26.55 -21.38 -13.85
CA SER A 194 -25.73 -22.54 -13.44
C SER A 194 -26.28 -23.14 -12.15
#